data_AF-A0A401X525-F1
#
_entry.id   AF-A0A401X525-F1
#
_cell.length_a   1.000
_cell.length_b   1.000
_cell.length_c   1.000
_cell.angle_alpha   90.00
_cell.angle_beta   90.00
_cell.angle_gamma   90.00
#
_symmetry.space_group_name_H-M   'P 1'
#
loop_
_entity.id
_entity.type
_entity.pdbx_description
1 polymer ?
#
loop_
_entity_poly.entity_id
_entity_poly.type
_entity_poly.pdbx_seq_one_letter_code
_entity_poly.pdbx_strand_id
1 'polypeptide(L)'
;MAEASDSSQKSPQNRPVLHVCVTCRRGGPAMDQPPGAQLYARLQALVQEAEVNGQEAPVLLRQVQCLAACDRGCTAAIAMPERWTWLLGHLGAEKAEDLLAYAQLYAKSARGTVMPSRRPASLSNMVLGRVPAQLYDEQEPS
;
A
#
# COMPACT_ATOMS: atom_id res chain seq x y z
N MET A 1 36.64 23.57 -16.81
CA MET A 1 35.47 24.05 -16.04
C MET A 1 34.40 23.00 -16.25
N ALA A 2 34.32 22.06 -15.33
CA ALA A 2 33.54 20.83 -15.48
C ALA A 2 32.09 21.05 -15.00
N GLU A 3 31.19 20.51 -15.83
CA GLU A 3 29.95 19.80 -15.46
C GLU A 3 28.80 20.58 -14.82
N ALA A 4 27.80 20.88 -15.64
CA ALA A 4 26.40 20.84 -15.21
C ALA A 4 25.68 19.80 -16.10
N SER A 5 25.73 18.53 -15.68
CA SER A 5 24.88 17.48 -16.24
C SER A 5 23.60 17.42 -15.42
N ASP A 6 22.57 18.14 -15.88
CA ASP A 6 21.19 17.93 -15.46
C ASP A 6 20.73 16.56 -15.94
N SER A 7 20.92 15.56 -15.09
CA SER A 7 20.33 14.23 -15.24
C SER A 7 19.10 14.18 -14.35
N SER A 8 17.99 14.71 -14.85
CA SER A 8 16.65 14.39 -14.35
C SER A 8 16.38 12.89 -14.58
N GLN A 9 16.96 12.06 -13.71
CA GLN A 9 16.65 10.65 -13.60
C GLN A 9 15.25 10.54 -13.03
N LYS A 10 14.30 10.06 -13.84
CA LYS A 10 12.94 9.77 -13.42
C LYS A 10 12.99 8.60 -12.42
N SER A 11 13.18 8.92 -11.14
CA SER A 11 13.36 7.91 -10.10
C SER A 11 12.07 7.09 -9.92
N PRO A 12 12.15 5.78 -9.68
CA PRO A 12 10.99 4.95 -9.30
C PRO A 12 10.33 5.37 -7.96
N GLN A 13 10.79 6.46 -7.34
CA GLN A 13 10.39 6.94 -6.02
C GLN A 13 9.05 7.71 -5.98
N ASN A 14 8.35 7.92 -7.10
CA ASN A 14 7.14 8.77 -7.11
C ASN A 14 5.83 8.02 -6.84
N ARG A 15 5.88 6.74 -6.49
CA ARG A 15 4.68 5.94 -6.18
C ARG A 15 4.82 5.26 -4.82
N PRO A 16 3.73 5.20 -4.04
CA PRO A 16 3.73 4.44 -2.79
C PRO A 16 3.83 2.94 -3.06
N VAL A 17 4.45 2.22 -2.13
CA VAL A 17 4.46 0.76 -2.11
C VAL A 17 3.37 0.28 -1.14
N LEU A 18 2.52 -0.63 -1.60
CA LEU A 18 1.49 -1.28 -0.79
C LEU A 18 1.88 -2.75 -0.56
N HIS A 19 2.34 -3.02 0.66
CA HIS A 19 2.72 -4.34 1.15
C HIS A 19 1.49 -5.06 1.71
N VAL A 20 1.05 -6.16 1.09
CA VAL A 20 -0.15 -6.90 1.50
C VAL A 20 0.25 -8.20 2.19
N CYS A 21 -0.32 -8.45 3.37
CA CYS A 21 -0.16 -9.73 4.07
C CYS A 21 -0.94 -10.83 3.34
N VAL A 22 -0.24 -11.72 2.64
CA VAL A 22 -0.88 -12.77 1.81
C VAL A 22 -1.29 -14.00 2.60
N THR A 23 -0.74 -14.20 3.81
CA THR A 23 -1.13 -15.34 4.67
C THR A 23 -2.27 -15.02 5.63
N CYS A 24 -2.79 -13.78 5.62
CA CYS A 24 -3.84 -13.38 6.55
C CYS A 24 -5.11 -14.22 6.38
N ARG A 25 -5.63 -14.73 7.51
CA ARG A 25 -6.81 -15.60 7.59
C ARG A 25 -8.07 -14.87 8.08
N ARG A 26 -7.99 -13.57 8.38
CA ARG A 26 -9.11 -12.77 8.91
C ARG A 26 -9.78 -13.43 10.14
N GLY A 27 -8.95 -13.95 11.06
CA GLY A 27 -9.41 -14.67 12.25
C GLY A 27 -9.99 -16.08 11.99
N GLY A 28 -10.01 -16.53 10.73
CA GLY A 28 -10.50 -17.86 10.34
C GLY A 28 -9.42 -18.96 10.38
N PRO A 29 -9.82 -20.22 10.11
CA PRO A 29 -8.90 -21.36 10.01
C PRO A 29 -7.93 -21.23 8.82
N ALA A 30 -6.97 -22.15 8.71
CA ALA A 30 -6.12 -22.25 7.54
C ALA A 30 -6.96 -22.56 6.27
N MET A 31 -6.57 -21.96 5.14
CA MET A 31 -7.22 -22.10 3.85
C MET A 31 -6.16 -22.16 2.75
N ASP A 32 -6.42 -22.91 1.68
CA ASP A 32 -5.53 -22.98 0.51
C ASP A 32 -5.37 -21.61 -0.16
N GLN A 33 -6.44 -20.82 -0.18
CA GLN A 33 -6.43 -19.44 -0.66
C GLN A 33 -6.86 -18.49 0.46
N PRO A 34 -5.93 -18.03 1.32
CA PRO A 34 -6.25 -17.13 2.42
C PRO A 34 -6.90 -15.81 1.94
N PRO A 35 -7.79 -15.20 2.73
CA PRO A 35 -8.37 -13.89 2.43
C PRO A 35 -7.34 -12.80 2.08
N GLY A 36 -6.15 -12.84 2.68
CA GLY A 36 -5.04 -11.95 2.32
C GLY A 36 -4.53 -12.14 0.90
N ALA A 37 -4.38 -13.39 0.46
CA ALA A 37 -3.99 -13.73 -0.92
C ALA A 37 -5.09 -13.35 -1.93
N GLN A 38 -6.36 -13.50 -1.56
CA GLN A 38 -7.50 -13.07 -2.40
C GLN A 38 -7.49 -11.54 -2.59
N LEU A 39 -7.25 -10.77 -1.52
CA LEU A 39 -7.09 -9.31 -1.60
C LEU A 39 -5.93 -8.93 -2.53
N TYR A 40 -4.76 -9.55 -2.37
CA TYR A 40 -3.62 -9.27 -3.23
C TYR A 40 -3.93 -9.57 -4.71
N ALA A 41 -4.55 -10.71 -5.00
CA ALA A 41 -4.93 -11.08 -6.37
C ALA A 41 -5.90 -10.07 -6.99
N ARG A 42 -6.90 -9.59 -6.22
CA ARG A 42 -7.82 -8.56 -6.71
C ARG A 42 -7.11 -7.24 -7.00
N LEU A 43 -6.22 -6.79 -6.11
CA LEU A 43 -5.42 -5.59 -6.31
C LEU A 43 -4.54 -5.72 -7.56
N GLN A 44 -3.91 -6.87 -7.75
CA GLN A 44 -3.06 -7.13 -8.91
C GLN A 44 -3.86 -7.08 -10.21
N ALA A 45 -5.04 -7.68 -10.25
CA ALA A 45 -5.92 -7.62 -11.41
C ALA A 45 -6.31 -6.17 -11.77
N LEU A 46 -6.67 -5.36 -10.78
CA LEU A 46 -7.03 -3.95 -10.97
C LEU A 46 -5.84 -3.10 -11.46
N VAL A 47 -4.65 -3.34 -10.91
CA VAL A 47 -3.41 -2.69 -11.37
C VAL A 47 -3.11 -3.06 -12.82
N GLN A 48 -3.19 -4.34 -13.16
CA GLN A 48 -2.95 -4.81 -14.53
C GLN A 48 -3.97 -4.24 -15.53
N GLU A 49 -5.24 -4.17 -15.13
CA GLU A 49 -6.30 -3.56 -15.95
C GLU A 49 -6.02 -2.09 -16.24
N ALA A 50 -5.61 -1.31 -15.24
CA ALA A 50 -5.22 0.08 -15.42
C ALA A 50 -4.05 0.23 -16.40
N GLU A 51 -3.03 -0.62 -16.28
CA GLU A 51 -1.86 -0.61 -17.17
C GLU A 51 -2.24 -0.95 -18.63
N VAL A 52 -3.11 -1.95 -18.84
CA VAL A 52 -3.64 -2.29 -20.18
C VAL A 52 -4.40 -1.12 -20.80
N ASN A 53 -5.11 -0.34 -19.98
CA ASN A 53 -5.83 0.86 -20.41
C ASN A 53 -4.92 2.11 -20.55
N GLY A 54 -3.60 1.97 -20.41
CA GLY A 54 -2.64 3.06 -20.52
C GLY A 54 -2.65 4.03 -19.33
N GLN A 55 -3.23 3.63 -18.20
CA GLN A 55 -3.28 4.41 -16.98
C GLN A 55 -2.10 4.02 -16.08
N GLU A 56 -1.47 5.02 -15.44
CA GLU A 56 -0.41 4.74 -14.46
C GLU A 56 -1.01 4.14 -13.18
N ALA A 57 -0.54 2.95 -12.81
CA ALA A 57 -0.98 2.29 -11.58
C ALA A 57 -0.62 3.15 -10.35
N PRO A 58 -1.56 3.33 -9.41
CA PRO A 58 -1.40 4.28 -8.30
C PRO A 58 -0.43 3.82 -7.20
N VAL A 59 -0.05 2.54 -7.21
CA VAL A 59 0.84 1.91 -6.23
C VAL A 59 1.76 0.90 -6.90
N LEU A 60 2.88 0.60 -6.24
CA LEU A 60 3.62 -0.64 -6.43
C LEU A 60 3.09 -1.69 -5.45
N LEU A 61 2.68 -2.85 -5.94
CA LEU A 61 2.21 -3.95 -5.08
C LEU A 61 3.37 -4.85 -4.65
N ARG A 62 3.41 -5.19 -3.37
CA ARG A 62 4.34 -6.17 -2.80
C ARG A 62 3.62 -7.13 -1.88
N GLN A 63 4.02 -8.40 -1.92
CA GLN A 63 3.57 -9.39 -0.95
C GLN A 63 4.46 -9.31 0.28
N VAL A 64 3.87 -9.56 1.45
CA VAL A 64 4.61 -9.88 2.67
C VAL A 64 3.96 -11.11 3.31
N GLN A 65 4.77 -11.92 3.99
CA GLN A 65 4.26 -13.15 4.60
C GLN A 65 3.34 -12.83 5.78
N CYS A 66 3.71 -11.92 6.68
CA CYS A 66 2.91 -11.61 7.86
C CYS A 66 3.11 -10.15 8.29
N LEU A 67 2.04 -9.53 8.81
CA LEU A 67 2.06 -8.21 9.48
C LEU A 67 1.57 -8.28 10.94
N ALA A 68 1.46 -9.49 11.48
CA ALA A 68 1.13 -9.78 12.89
C ALA A 68 -0.17 -9.13 13.43
N ALA A 69 -1.16 -8.90 12.58
CA ALA A 69 -2.41 -8.20 12.92
C ALA A 69 -3.67 -9.00 12.49
N CYS A 70 -3.62 -10.33 12.65
CA CYS A 70 -4.65 -11.25 12.14
C CYS A 70 -6.05 -11.04 12.75
N ASP A 71 -6.13 -10.51 13.98
CA ASP A 71 -7.37 -10.15 14.68
C ASP A 71 -8.05 -8.89 14.08
N ARG A 72 -7.34 -8.16 13.22
CA ARG A 72 -7.81 -6.95 12.56
C ARG A 72 -8.23 -7.19 11.11
N GLY A 73 -8.51 -8.42 10.70
CA GLY A 73 -8.85 -8.75 9.31
C GLY A 73 -7.65 -8.72 8.36
N CYS A 74 -7.87 -8.65 7.04
CA CYS A 74 -6.73 -8.53 6.13
C CYS A 74 -6.01 -7.21 6.37
N THR A 75 -4.68 -7.23 6.30
CA THR A 75 -3.84 -6.07 6.61
C THR A 75 -2.86 -5.78 5.48
N ALA A 76 -2.55 -4.49 5.33
CA ALA A 76 -1.54 -4.01 4.41
C ALA A 76 -0.78 -2.84 5.04
N ALA A 77 0.47 -2.63 4.63
CA ALA A 77 1.23 -1.44 4.95
C ALA A 77 1.44 -0.61 3.68
N ILE A 78 1.18 0.69 3.74
CA ILE A 78 1.48 1.62 2.65
C ILE A 78 2.60 2.56 3.07
N ALA A 79 3.64 2.65 2.25
CA ALA A 79 4.85 3.40 2.54
C ALA A 79 5.35 4.16 1.31
N MET A 80 6.08 5.24 1.55
CA MET A 80 6.79 6.03 0.53
C MET A 80 7.89 6.82 1.24
N PRO A 81 9.05 7.09 0.60
CA PRO A 81 10.10 7.90 1.20
C PRO A 81 9.58 9.22 1.77
N GLU A 82 10.16 9.64 2.90
CA GLU A 82 9.86 10.92 3.59
C GLU A 82 8.40 11.09 4.09
N ARG A 83 7.59 10.03 4.03
CA ARG A 83 6.17 10.05 4.38
C ARG A 83 5.83 9.05 5.47
N TRP A 84 4.79 9.33 6.24
CA TRP A 84 4.30 8.40 7.27
C TRP A 84 3.88 7.07 6.65
N THR A 85 4.45 5.97 7.11
CA THR A 85 3.96 4.63 6.77
C THR A 85 2.70 4.33 7.58
N TRP A 86 1.68 3.74 6.97
CA TRP A 86 0.44 3.35 7.65
C TRP A 86 0.24 1.85 7.64
N LEU A 87 -0.05 1.29 8.80
CA LEU A 87 -0.59 -0.05 8.94
C LEU A 87 -2.11 0.02 8.83
N LEU A 88 -2.64 -0.64 7.81
CA LEU A 88 -4.04 -0.69 7.45
C LEU A 88 -4.60 -2.09 7.77
N GLY A 89 -5.81 -2.14 8.27
CA GLY A 89 -6.56 -3.34 8.61
C GLY A 89 -8.02 -3.20 8.24
N HIS A 90 -8.81 -4.16 8.71
CA HIS A 90 -10.21 -4.37 8.38
C HIS A 90 -10.44 -4.46 6.87
N LEU A 91 -9.45 -5.00 6.13
CA LEU A 91 -9.48 -5.13 4.69
C LEU A 91 -10.06 -6.48 4.26
N GLY A 92 -10.34 -6.57 2.97
CA GLY A 92 -10.75 -7.75 2.23
C GLY A 92 -10.79 -7.42 0.73
N ALA A 93 -10.90 -8.44 -0.13
CA ALA A 93 -10.90 -8.25 -1.58
C ALA A 93 -12.01 -7.28 -2.04
N GLU A 94 -13.12 -7.21 -1.32
CA GLU A 94 -14.25 -6.30 -1.53
C GLU A 94 -13.90 -4.81 -1.35
N LYS A 95 -12.72 -4.49 -0.82
CA LYS A 95 -12.24 -3.11 -0.59
C LYS A 95 -11.06 -2.73 -1.50
N ALA A 96 -10.71 -3.55 -2.47
CA ALA A 96 -9.49 -3.36 -3.26
C ALA A 96 -9.50 -2.03 -4.05
N GLU A 97 -10.63 -1.69 -4.66
CA GLU A 97 -10.83 -0.46 -5.43
C GLU A 97 -10.68 0.78 -4.53
N ASP A 98 -11.35 0.77 -3.37
CA ASP A 98 -11.24 1.84 -2.38
C ASP A 98 -9.83 1.95 -1.81
N LEU A 99 -9.12 0.82 -1.67
CA LEU A 99 -7.73 0.82 -1.21
C LEU A 99 -6.79 1.45 -2.24
N LEU A 100 -7.01 1.21 -3.54
CA LEU A 100 -6.29 1.92 -4.61
C LEU A 100 -6.64 3.42 -4.64
N ALA A 101 -7.90 3.79 -4.43
CA ALA A 101 -8.31 5.18 -4.32
C ALA A 101 -7.66 5.89 -3.12
N TYR A 102 -7.59 5.22 -1.97
CA TYR A 102 -6.84 5.73 -0.81
C TYR A 102 -5.36 5.92 -1.13
N ALA A 103 -4.75 4.96 -1.83
CA ALA A 103 -3.35 5.04 -2.24
C ALA A 103 -3.07 6.25 -3.14
N GLN A 104 -3.98 6.60 -4.06
CA GLN A 104 -3.87 7.81 -4.87
C GLN A 104 -3.88 9.07 -4.01
N LEU A 105 -4.75 9.14 -3.00
CA LEU A 105 -4.78 10.26 -2.05
C LEU A 105 -3.49 10.33 -1.23
N TYR A 106 -2.98 9.19 -0.79
CA TYR A 106 -1.72 9.07 -0.07
C TYR A 106 -0.53 9.56 -0.92
N ALA A 107 -0.47 9.15 -2.19
CA ALA A 107 0.55 9.56 -3.16
C ALA A 107 0.56 11.09 -3.40
N LYS A 108 -0.59 11.76 -3.30
CA LYS A 108 -0.69 13.22 -3.44
C LYS A 108 -0.41 14.00 -2.15
N SER A 109 -0.35 13.33 -1.01
CA SER A 109 -0.16 13.99 0.28
C SER A 109 1.33 14.25 0.58
N ALA A 110 1.71 15.52 0.75
CA ALA A 110 3.09 15.92 1.09
C ALA A 110 3.72 15.15 2.26
N ARG A 111 2.95 14.82 3.31
CA ARG A 111 3.44 14.09 4.50
C ARG A 111 2.93 12.64 4.57
N GLY A 112 2.33 12.13 3.49
CA GLY A 112 1.63 10.83 3.49
C GLY A 112 0.55 10.70 4.56
N THR A 113 -0.30 11.71 4.78
CA THR A 113 -1.42 11.63 5.71
C THR A 113 -2.71 11.94 4.96
N VAL A 114 -3.64 10.99 4.94
CA VAL A 114 -4.98 11.18 4.36
C VAL A 114 -5.97 11.43 5.50
N MET A 115 -6.56 12.62 5.50
CA MET A 115 -7.55 13.02 6.51
C MET A 115 -8.75 12.07 6.52
N PRO A 116 -9.34 11.74 7.68
CA PRO A 116 -10.48 10.83 7.77
C PRO A 116 -11.64 11.20 6.83
N SER A 117 -11.96 12.49 6.68
CA SER A 117 -13.01 13.01 5.80
C SER A 117 -12.77 12.82 4.30
N ARG A 118 -11.53 12.49 3.90
CA ARG A 118 -11.15 12.25 2.50
C ARG A 118 -11.05 10.77 2.17
N ARG A 119 -11.14 9.88 3.15
CA ARG A 119 -11.03 8.43 2.93
C ARG A 119 -12.32 7.90 2.30
N PRO A 120 -12.24 6.88 1.44
CA PRO A 120 -13.41 6.11 1.04
C PRO A 120 -14.18 5.59 2.28
N ALA A 121 -15.50 5.58 2.21
CA ALA A 121 -16.36 5.26 3.36
C ALA A 121 -16.08 3.86 3.93
N SER A 122 -15.80 2.87 3.07
CA SER A 122 -15.47 1.49 3.46
C SER A 122 -14.15 1.38 4.25
N LEU A 123 -13.32 2.42 4.22
CA LEU A 123 -12.00 2.52 4.85
C LEU A 123 -11.97 3.48 6.05
N SER A 124 -13.14 3.93 6.53
CA SER A 124 -13.25 4.87 7.65
C SER A 124 -12.52 4.41 8.92
N ASN A 125 -12.48 3.10 9.19
CA ASN A 125 -11.87 2.49 10.36
C ASN A 125 -10.58 1.69 10.07
N MET A 126 -9.99 1.81 8.88
CA MET A 126 -8.89 0.90 8.49
C MET A 126 -7.56 1.15 9.20
N VAL A 127 -7.34 2.33 9.77
CA VAL A 127 -6.02 2.69 10.32
C VAL A 127 -5.78 1.98 11.64
N LEU A 128 -4.75 1.14 11.70
CA LEU A 128 -4.32 0.44 12.92
C LEU A 128 -3.15 1.16 13.61
N GLY A 129 -2.32 1.84 12.84
CA GLY A 129 -1.15 2.54 13.36
C GLY A 129 -0.36 3.22 12.25
N ARG A 130 0.68 3.96 12.65
CA ARG A 130 1.61 4.62 11.73
C ARG A 130 3.03 4.59 12.25
N VAL A 131 3.97 4.63 11.33
CA VAL A 131 5.40 4.62 11.59
C VAL A 131 6.03 5.91 11.03
N PRO A 132 6.87 6.63 11.80
CA PRO A 132 7.53 7.85 11.32
C PRO A 132 8.38 7.60 10.07
N ALA A 133 8.45 8.61 9.19
CA ALA A 133 9.19 8.53 7.94
C ALA A 133 10.70 8.29 8.13
N GLN A 134 11.26 8.75 9.25
CA GLN A 134 12.69 8.66 9.57
C GLN A 134 13.20 7.23 9.65
N LEU A 135 12.33 6.26 9.96
CA LEU A 135 12.70 4.84 10.02
C LEU A 135 12.76 4.17 8.65
N TYR A 136 12.37 4.87 7.57
CA TYR A 136 12.34 4.31 6.21
C TYR A 136 13.76 4.17 5.63
N ASP A 137 14.65 5.12 5.92
CA ASP A 137 16.04 5.10 5.42
C ASP A 137 16.93 4.12 6.18
N GLU A 138 16.53 3.70 7.38
CA GLU A 138 17.28 2.77 8.24
C GLU A 138 17.08 1.29 7.86
N GLN A 139 16.18 0.98 6.92
CA GLN A 139 15.93 -0.39 6.43
C GLN A 139 16.93 -0.71 5.30
N GLU A 140 18.09 -1.30 5.63
CA GLU A 140 18.93 -1.91 4.60
C GLU A 140 18.13 -3.02 3.89
N PRO A 141 17.99 -2.98 2.55
CA PRO A 141 17.39 -4.07 1.81
C PRO A 141 18.34 -5.26 1.88
N SER A 142 17.94 -6.30 2.64
CA SER A 142 18.61 -7.60 2.65
C SER A 142 18.43 -8.34 1.33
#